data_AF-A0A9E4PMI2-F1
#
_entry.id   AF-A0A9E4PMI2-F1
#
_cell.length_a   1.000
_cell.length_b   1.000
_cell.length_c   1.000
_cell.angle_alpha   90.00
_cell.angle_beta   90.00
_cell.angle_gamma   90.00
#
_symmetry.space_group_name_H-M   'P 1'
#
loop_
_entity.id
_entity.type
_entity.pdbx_description
1 polymer ?
#
loop_
_entity_poly.entity_id
_entity_poly.type
_entity_poly.pdbx_seq_one_letter_code
_entity_poly.pdbx_strand_id
1 'polypeptide(L)' 'MDPTKEELQKILEALPPGEWENPYIFSYDEEMRIVNTLVATKPGTKDLWCYEPDTGEFEPLILP' A
#
# COMPACT_ATOMS: atom_id res chain seq x y z
N MET A 1 -6.35 14.01 11.33
CA MET A 1 -5.79 12.84 10.64
C MET A 1 -6.02 13.07 9.17
N ASP A 2 -5.09 12.66 8.31
CA ASP A 2 -5.29 12.72 6.87
C ASP A 2 -6.34 11.68 6.47
N PRO A 3 -7.45 12.07 5.80
CA PRO A 3 -8.57 11.16 5.54
C PRO A 3 -8.13 9.91 4.77
N THR A 4 -7.21 10.09 3.82
CA THR A 4 -6.57 9.00 3.04
C THR A 4 -5.90 7.95 3.92
N LYS A 5 -5.33 8.32 5.07
CA LYS A 5 -4.67 7.36 5.98
C LYS A 5 -5.68 6.47 6.69
N GLU A 6 -6.81 7.04 7.12
CA GLU A 6 -7.88 6.29 7.79
C GLU A 6 -8.59 5.32 6.83
N GLU A 7 -8.65 5.64 5.54
CA GLU A 7 -9.17 4.75 4.51
C GLU A 7 -8.20 3.61 4.21
N LEU A 8 -6.91 3.91 4.00
CA LEU A 8 -5.87 2.89 3.81
C LEU A 8 -5.73 1.96 5.04
N GLN A 9 -5.99 2.47 6.26
CA GLN A 9 -6.00 1.65 7.47
C GLN A 9 -7.15 0.62 7.46
N LYS A 10 -8.36 1.03 7.05
CA LYS A 10 -9.50 0.10 6.91
C LYS A 10 -9.24 -0.96 5.85
N ILE A 11 -8.59 -0.58 4.74
CA ILE A 11 -8.22 -1.50 3.66
C ILE A 11 -7.19 -2.51 4.19
N LEU A 12 -6.13 -2.03 4.86
CA LEU A 12 -5.11 -2.85 5.52
C LEU A 12 -5.72 -3.87 6.51
N GLU A 13 -6.67 -3.45 7.34
CA GLU A 13 -7.37 -4.33 8.29
C GLU A 13 -8.33 -5.32 7.62
N ALA A 14 -8.81 -5.02 6.41
CA ALA A 14 -9.69 -5.88 5.62
C ALA A 14 -8.94 -6.83 4.65
N LEU A 15 -7.61 -6.73 4.52
CA LEU A 15 -6.84 -7.56 3.59
C LEU A 15 -6.97 -9.06 3.92
N PRO A 16 -7.24 -9.93 2.94
CA PRO A 16 -7.33 -11.37 3.18
C PRO A 16 -6.00 -11.96 3.67
N PRO A 17 -6.00 -12.72 4.79
CA PRO A 17 -4.78 -13.31 5.32
C PRO A 17 -4.23 -14.35 4.34
N GLY A 18 -2.97 -14.17 3.93
CA GLY A 18 -2.27 -15.06 2.99
C GLY A 18 -2.35 -14.66 1.52
N GLU A 19 -3.10 -13.62 1.15
CA GLU A 19 -3.07 -13.06 -0.23
C GLU A 19 -1.86 -12.12 -0.45
N TRP A 20 -1.43 -11.48 0.64
CA TRP A 20 -0.38 -10.48 0.72
C TRP A 20 0.52 -10.73 1.95
N GLU A 21 1.83 -10.62 1.78
CA GLU A 21 2.82 -10.69 2.86
C GLU A 21 3.23 -9.27 3.28
N ASN A 22 3.33 -9.04 4.60
CA ASN A 22 3.80 -7.78 5.20
C ASN A 22 3.16 -6.51 4.62
N PRO A 23 1.81 -6.36 4.63
CA PRO A 23 1.18 -5.11 4.19
C PRO A 23 1.38 -3.98 5.22
N TYR A 24 1.70 -2.76 4.76
CA TYR A 24 1.92 -1.58 5.62
C TYR A 24 1.61 -0.26 4.88
N ILE A 25 1.24 0.79 5.63
CA ILE A 25 1.05 2.13 5.07
C ILE A 25 2.41 2.86 5.05
N PHE A 26 2.80 3.40 3.89
CA PHE A 26 4.01 4.17 3.65
C PHE A 26 3.69 5.65 3.42
N SER A 27 4.51 6.58 3.93
CA SER A 27 4.21 8.02 3.98
C SER A 27 5.47 8.90 3.94
N TYR A 28 5.35 10.13 3.42
CA TYR A 28 6.15 11.34 3.74
C TYR A 28 5.55 12.62 3.09
N ASP A 29 6.05 13.84 3.40
CA ASP A 29 5.39 15.16 3.23
C ASP A 29 5.52 15.96 1.87
N GLU A 30 6.34 17.02 1.73
CA GLU A 30 6.33 17.97 0.58
C GLU A 30 7.56 17.97 -0.37
N GLU A 31 8.76 17.52 0.03
CA GLU A 31 9.96 17.57 -0.85
C GLU A 31 10.27 16.24 -1.56
N MET A 32 9.49 15.89 -2.59
CA MET A 32 9.45 14.54 -3.22
C MET A 32 9.08 13.43 -2.23
N ARG A 33 7.80 13.40 -1.88
CA ARG A 33 7.27 12.58 -0.82
C ARG A 33 5.83 12.18 -1.17
N ILE A 34 5.34 11.05 -0.67
CA ILE A 34 3.99 10.54 -0.97
C ILE A 34 3.20 10.36 0.32
N VAL A 35 2.05 11.02 0.42
CA VAL A 35 1.49 11.41 1.72
C VAL A 35 0.92 10.22 2.52
N ASN A 36 0.18 9.30 1.88
CA ASN A 36 0.02 7.92 2.35
C ASN A 36 -0.26 6.99 1.15
N THR A 37 0.35 5.80 1.10
CA THR A 37 -0.03 4.67 0.22
C THR A 37 0.05 3.36 1.00
N LEU A 38 -0.65 2.31 0.58
CA LEU A 38 -0.56 0.97 1.17
C LEU A 38 0.37 0.11 0.30
N VAL A 39 1.41 -0.48 0.89
CA VAL A 39 2.39 -1.31 0.21
C VAL A 39 2.30 -2.73 0.76
N ALA A 40 2.45 -3.74 -0.08
CA ALA A 40 2.50 -5.14 0.32
C ALA A 40 3.50 -5.94 -0.54
N THR A 41 3.86 -7.15 -0.08
CA THR A 41 4.69 -8.10 -0.83
C THR A 41 3.83 -9.22 -1.38
N LYS A 42 4.03 -9.66 -2.63
CA LYS A 42 3.29 -10.82 -3.16
C LYS A 42 3.86 -12.14 -2.61
N PRO A 43 3.03 -13.05 -2.03
CA PRO A 43 3.51 -14.21 -1.30
C PRO A 43 4.55 -15.06 -2.05
N GLY A 44 5.71 -15.25 -1.43
CA GLY A 44 6.80 -16.09 -1.96
C GLY A 44 7.59 -15.52 -3.15
N THR A 45 7.27 -14.31 -3.64
CA THR A 45 7.98 -13.66 -4.77
C THR A 45 9.02 -12.63 -4.33
N LYS A 46 8.78 -11.96 -3.19
CA LYS A 46 9.44 -10.72 -2.75
C LYS A 46 9.16 -9.48 -3.60
N ASP A 47 8.29 -9.57 -4.60
CA ASP A 47 7.88 -8.42 -5.40
C ASP A 47 7.04 -7.47 -4.53
N LEU A 48 7.38 -6.18 -4.56
CA LEU A 48 6.62 -5.12 -3.89
C LEU A 48 5.47 -4.65 -4.79
N TRP A 49 4.33 -4.40 -4.16
CA TRP A 49 3.11 -3.92 -4.80
C TRP A 49 2.57 -2.74 -4.00
N CYS A 50 2.13 -1.70 -4.69
CA CYS A 50 1.46 -0.55 -4.10
C CYS A 50 -0.04 -0.59 -4.42
N TYR A 51 -0.85 -0.18 -3.45
CA TYR A 51 -2.29 -0.02 -3.60
C TYR A 51 -2.58 1.29 -4.31
N GLU A 52 -3.23 1.22 -5.47
CA GLU A 52 -3.65 2.37 -6.25
C GLU A 52 -5.09 2.73 -5.85
N PRO A 53 -5.32 3.85 -5.13
CA PRO A 53 -6.62 4.14 -4.52
C PRO A 53 -7.72 4.47 -5.56
N ASP A 54 -7.35 4.88 -6.77
CA ASP A 54 -8.28 5.21 -7.85
C ASP A 54 -8.85 3.97 -8.56
N THR A 55 -8.09 2.88 -8.64
CA THR A 55 -8.57 1.57 -9.16
C THR A 55 -9.10 0.68 -8.05
N GLY A 56 -8.58 0.85 -6.83
CA GLY A 56 -8.85 -0.01 -5.68
C GLY A 56 -8.05 -1.33 -5.71
N GLU A 57 -7.05 -1.43 -6.58
CA GLU A 57 -6.25 -2.64 -6.83
C GLU A 57 -4.80 -2.47 -6.37
N PHE A 58 -4.07 -3.58 -6.22
CA PHE A 58 -2.62 -3.55 -6.05
C PHE A 58 -1.95 -3.63 -7.42
N GLU A 59 -1.00 -2.73 -7.67
CA GLU A 59 -0.14 -2.70 -8.84
C GLU A 59 1.33 -2.99 -8.48
N PRO A 60 2.12 -3.60 -9.37
CA PRO A 60 3.51 -3.94 -9.08
C PRO A 60 4.39 -2.68 -9.03
N LEU A 61 5.11 -2.49 -7.91
CA LEU A 61 5.98 -1.34 -7.70
C LEU A 61 7.31 -1.55 -8.43
N ILE A 62 7.37 -1.12 -9.70
CA ILE A 62 8.59 -1.14 -10.50
C ILE A 62 9.48 0.04 -10.07
N LEU A 63 10.44 -0.22 -9.20
CA LEU A 63 11.51 0.73 -8.87
C LEU A 63 12.53 0.78 -10.04
N PRO A 64 12.94 1.99 -10.50
CA PRO A 64 13.89 2.17 -11.60
C PRO A 64 15.36 1.90 -11.22
#